data_AF-A0A369JGX0-F1
#
_entry.id   AF-A0A369JGX0-F1
#
_cell.length_a   1.000
_cell.length_b   1.000
_cell.length_c   1.000
_cell.angle_alpha   90.00
_cell.angle_beta   90.00
_cell.angle_gamma   90.00
#
_symmetry.space_group_name_H-M   'P 1'
#
loop_
_entity.id
_entity.type
_entity.pdbx_description
1 polymer ?
#
loop_
_entity_poly.entity_id
_entity_poly.type
_entity_poly.pdbx_seq_one_letter_code
_entity_poly.pdbx_strand_id
1 'polypeptide(L)'
;MPIKPFTRRQLLGATTTRPWTTDFRHLLPIPKKWLKRSTVRDPLIKSVRPKERIKYWNVVPGDQIRLLGDKKNTLHEVLSINRISNRVFVKGAVNTGEEDSGKIPPSKNYHYSRCQLFLGNYELPPTKSKPEPQVVPVFAQRLGSSSPLWNSFFRRYDWTRFATRTVPVIPHLKGDRIPIPWPTPAPPSYPEPTSYDTPKDVVMEVTYKPPAFTPSMKGLIPRPPSEPAFLRALYNPHQPKKFDESAPVESYLFRELANPHSRAKKLARWKMWQFQKKARLEHLFAEATNNLRGRNPREARAEAAWQWRQEMKEQEEALRKQRWKRRNPEAMLERQARRTARKEAKQRQRLTAMVLKDEPNQVIPKDMLD
;
A
#
# COMPACT_ATOMS: atom_id res chain seq x y z
N MET A 1 -4.82 4.67 6.45
CA MET A 1 -5.24 3.54 7.31
C MET A 1 -5.27 4.03 8.76
N PRO A 2 -6.25 3.64 9.58
CA PRO A 2 -6.27 4.00 10.99
C PRO A 2 -5.02 3.45 11.68
N ILE A 3 -4.40 4.26 12.53
CA ILE A 3 -3.20 3.87 13.30
C ILE A 3 -3.64 2.83 14.34
N LYS A 4 -3.43 1.55 14.05
CA LYS A 4 -3.66 0.48 15.04
C LYS A 4 -2.65 0.64 16.18
N PRO A 5 -3.08 0.68 17.45
CA PRO A 5 -2.18 0.80 18.58
C PRO A 5 -1.25 -0.43 18.66
N PHE A 6 -0.01 -0.21 19.09
CA PHE A 6 0.93 -1.29 19.37
C PHE A 6 0.43 -2.09 20.58
N THR A 7 0.39 -3.42 20.49
CA THR A 7 -0.21 -4.28 21.53
C THR A 7 0.85 -5.14 22.24
N ARG A 8 0.58 -5.55 23.49
CA ARG A 8 1.46 -6.48 24.23
C ARG A 8 1.66 -7.82 23.51
N ARG A 9 0.67 -8.29 22.74
CA ARG A 9 0.81 -9.50 21.90
C ARG A 9 1.84 -9.30 20.79
N GLN A 10 1.88 -8.13 20.16
CA GLN A 10 2.90 -7.78 19.17
C GLN A 10 4.30 -7.64 19.81
N LEU A 11 4.37 -7.19 21.06
CA LEU A 11 5.61 -7.16 21.84
C LEU A 11 6.17 -8.58 22.08
N LEU A 12 5.32 -9.53 22.46
CA LEU A 12 5.72 -10.93 22.65
C LEU A 12 6.10 -11.59 21.31
N GLY A 13 5.35 -11.30 20.25
CA GLY A 13 5.64 -11.71 18.87
C GLY A 13 6.65 -10.82 18.14
N ALA A 14 7.53 -10.11 18.87
CA ALA A 14 8.51 -9.21 18.26
C ALA A 14 9.65 -9.94 17.53
N THR A 15 9.84 -11.22 17.83
CA THR A 15 10.71 -12.11 17.08
C THR A 15 10.01 -12.46 15.77
N THR A 16 10.59 -12.04 14.65
CA THR A 16 10.03 -12.25 13.31
C THR A 16 10.93 -13.19 12.51
N THR A 17 10.30 -14.11 11.80
CA THR A 17 10.91 -14.94 10.75
C THR A 17 10.78 -14.29 9.37
N ARG A 18 9.97 -13.24 9.25
CA ARG A 18 9.78 -12.53 7.98
C ARG A 18 10.99 -11.67 7.66
N PRO A 19 11.55 -11.80 6.44
CA PRO A 19 12.76 -11.10 6.08
C PRO A 19 12.56 -9.62 5.74
N TRP A 20 11.37 -9.23 5.31
CA TRP A 20 11.06 -7.86 4.90
C TRP A 20 10.44 -7.00 6.02
N THR A 21 10.55 -5.68 5.86
CA THR A 21 9.92 -4.69 6.75
C THR A 21 8.65 -4.13 6.13
N THR A 22 7.51 -4.40 6.76
CA THR A 22 6.19 -3.86 6.37
C THR A 22 5.83 -2.59 7.13
N ASP A 23 6.17 -2.55 8.41
CA ASP A 23 5.79 -1.49 9.35
C ASP A 23 6.91 -1.22 10.36
N PHE A 24 6.92 -0.01 10.91
CA PHE A 24 7.91 0.45 11.89
C PHE A 24 7.34 0.51 13.31
N ARG A 25 6.35 -0.32 13.62
CA ARG A 25 5.71 -0.32 14.95
C ARG A 25 6.67 -0.68 16.07
N HIS A 26 7.71 -1.47 15.76
CA HIS A 26 8.77 -1.77 16.72
C HIS A 26 9.58 -0.53 17.14
N LEU A 27 9.45 0.61 16.47
CA LEU A 27 10.07 1.88 16.88
C LEU A 27 9.18 2.69 17.83
N LEU A 28 7.95 2.27 18.08
CA LEU A 28 7.07 2.98 19.01
C LEU A 28 7.51 2.75 20.47
N PRO A 29 7.28 3.73 21.36
CA PRO A 29 7.53 3.56 22.78
C PRO A 29 6.65 2.45 23.34
N ILE A 30 7.22 1.62 24.20
CA ILE A 30 6.53 0.51 24.86
C ILE A 30 6.23 0.95 26.30
N PRO A 31 4.98 0.80 26.79
CA PRO A 31 4.67 1.04 28.18
C PRO A 31 5.55 0.20 29.11
N LYS A 32 6.22 0.83 30.09
CA LYS A 32 7.13 0.15 31.03
C LYS A 32 6.47 -1.00 31.78
N LYS A 33 5.16 -0.91 32.04
CA LYS A 33 4.35 -1.96 32.68
C LYS A 33 4.38 -3.28 31.90
N TRP A 34 4.52 -3.24 30.57
CA TRP A 34 4.58 -4.45 29.74
C TRP A 34 5.93 -5.16 29.74
N LEU A 35 6.99 -4.47 30.17
CA LEU A 35 8.34 -5.04 30.30
C LEU A 35 8.53 -5.79 31.62
N LYS A 36 7.68 -5.49 32.62
CA LYS A 36 7.67 -6.21 33.89
C LYS A 36 6.94 -7.55 33.68
N ARG A 37 7.53 -8.63 34.21
CA ARG A 37 6.86 -9.93 34.30
C ARG A 37 5.66 -9.81 35.24
N SER A 38 4.50 -10.31 34.82
CA SER A 38 3.32 -10.40 35.68
C SER A 38 3.36 -11.67 36.53
N THR A 39 3.85 -12.76 35.95
CA THR A 39 4.03 -14.06 36.61
C THR A 39 5.47 -14.55 36.47
N VAL A 40 5.88 -15.53 37.28
CA VAL A 40 7.21 -16.17 37.18
C VAL A 40 7.39 -16.91 35.84
N ARG A 41 6.29 -17.46 35.29
CA ARG A 41 6.27 -18.16 34.01
C ARG A 41 6.36 -17.22 32.80
N ASP A 42 6.09 -15.93 32.97
CA ASP A 42 6.16 -14.97 31.86
C ASP A 42 7.62 -14.70 31.44
N PRO A 43 7.91 -14.63 30.13
CA PRO A 43 9.25 -14.37 29.64
C PRO A 43 9.69 -12.93 29.98
N LEU A 44 10.95 -12.79 30.39
CA LEU A 44 11.57 -11.48 30.63
C LEU A 44 11.83 -10.77 29.28
N ILE A 45 11.02 -9.76 28.97
CA ILE A 45 11.14 -9.00 27.72
C ILE A 45 12.26 -7.96 27.85
N LYS A 46 13.40 -8.24 27.22
CA LYS A 46 14.48 -7.26 27.06
C LYS A 46 14.12 -6.32 25.90
N SER A 47 14.11 -5.02 26.16
CA SER A 47 13.84 -3.99 25.15
C SER A 47 14.95 -2.97 25.12
N VAL A 48 15.42 -2.64 23.91
CA VAL A 48 16.28 -1.49 23.65
C VAL A 48 15.42 -0.22 23.61
N ARG A 49 16.04 0.94 23.87
CA ARG A 49 15.35 2.25 23.77
C ARG A 49 14.85 2.45 22.33
N PRO A 50 13.65 3.03 22.12
CA PRO A 50 13.10 3.19 20.77
C PRO A 50 14.04 3.87 19.76
N LYS A 51 14.83 4.85 20.20
CA LYS A 51 15.82 5.57 19.37
C LYS A 51 17.03 4.71 18.94
N GLU A 52 17.35 3.69 19.71
CA GLU A 52 18.47 2.77 19.48
C GLU A 52 18.05 1.49 18.73
N ARG A 53 16.74 1.30 18.50
CA ARG A 53 16.23 0.16 17.73
C ARG A 53 16.56 0.33 16.26
N ILE A 54 16.97 -0.76 15.63
CA ILE A 54 17.34 -0.75 14.23
C ILE A 54 16.07 -0.57 13.38
N LYS A 55 16.02 0.52 12.60
CA LYS A 55 14.92 0.82 11.69
C LYS A 55 14.93 -0.08 10.46
N TYR A 56 16.08 -0.16 9.78
CA TYR A 56 16.30 -0.96 8.58
C TYR A 56 17.31 -2.07 8.90
N TRP A 57 16.81 -3.31 8.93
CA TRP A 57 17.61 -4.48 9.28
C TRP A 57 18.31 -5.02 8.03
N ASN A 58 19.64 -5.04 8.02
CA ASN A 58 20.39 -5.64 6.91
C ASN A 58 20.65 -7.12 7.09
N VAL A 59 20.65 -7.63 8.33
CA VAL A 59 20.72 -9.06 8.65
C VAL A 59 19.31 -9.59 8.84
N VAL A 60 19.01 -10.67 8.15
CA VAL A 60 17.65 -11.12 7.90
C VAL A 60 17.57 -12.66 8.03
N PRO A 61 16.42 -13.24 8.42
CA PRO A 61 16.25 -14.69 8.47
C PRO A 61 16.60 -15.38 7.14
N GLY A 62 17.38 -16.46 7.21
CA GLY A 62 17.95 -17.17 6.07
C GLY A 62 19.36 -16.70 5.66
N ASP A 63 19.84 -15.58 6.20
CA ASP A 63 21.22 -15.15 5.94
C ASP A 63 22.25 -16.06 6.64
N GLN A 64 23.41 -16.17 6.01
CA GLN A 64 24.59 -16.76 6.64
C GLN A 64 25.46 -15.65 7.24
N ILE A 65 25.83 -15.82 8.51
CA ILE A 65 26.64 -14.87 9.28
C ILE A 65 27.81 -15.55 9.95
N ARG A 66 28.87 -14.77 10.20
CA ARG A 66 29.93 -15.09 11.16
C ARG A 66 29.81 -14.18 12.37
N LEU A 67 30.19 -14.69 13.53
CA LEU A 67 30.23 -13.91 14.77
C LEU A 67 31.61 -13.30 15.01
N LEU A 68 31.61 -12.00 15.31
CA LEU A 68 32.80 -11.30 15.75
C LEU A 68 33.22 -11.79 17.15
N GLY A 69 34.46 -12.25 17.25
CA GLY A 69 35.04 -12.82 18.47
C GLY A 69 34.85 -14.34 18.62
N ASP A 70 34.26 -15.02 17.63
CA ASP A 70 34.31 -16.48 17.57
C ASP A 70 35.65 -16.94 16.97
N LYS A 71 36.40 -17.76 17.71
CA LYS A 71 37.74 -18.24 17.30
C LYS A 71 37.65 -19.24 16.13
N LYS A 72 36.54 -19.99 16.06
CA LYS A 72 36.35 -21.05 15.07
C LYS A 72 35.86 -20.52 13.72
N ASN A 73 35.53 -19.21 13.63
CA ASN A 73 34.94 -18.59 12.43
C ASN A 73 33.76 -19.39 11.87
N THR A 74 32.92 -19.95 12.74
CA THR A 74 31.81 -20.80 12.29
C THR A 74 30.76 -20.01 11.54
N LEU A 75 30.25 -20.60 10.46
CA LEU A 75 29.13 -20.06 9.70
C LEU A 75 27.83 -20.44 10.40
N HIS A 76 26.96 -19.46 10.51
CA HIS A 76 25.72 -19.54 11.25
C HIS A 76 24.56 -19.06 10.39
N GLU A 77 23.53 -19.88 10.26
CA GLU A 77 22.29 -19.48 9.58
C GLU A 77 21.38 -18.72 10.55
N VAL A 78 20.86 -17.58 10.11
CA VAL A 78 19.93 -16.77 10.90
C VAL A 78 18.54 -17.40 10.86
N LEU A 79 18.03 -17.82 12.02
CA LEU A 79 16.69 -18.39 12.16
C LEU A 79 15.62 -17.30 12.24
N SER A 80 15.83 -16.32 13.13
CA SER A 80 14.88 -15.25 13.37
C SER A 80 15.56 -14.02 13.95
N ILE A 81 14.89 -12.87 13.87
CA ILE A 81 15.40 -11.60 14.40
C ILE A 81 14.39 -10.99 15.38
N ASN A 82 14.87 -10.44 16.48
CA ASN A 82 14.04 -9.67 17.40
C ASN A 82 14.33 -8.18 17.24
N ARG A 83 13.36 -7.49 16.64
CA ARG A 83 13.44 -6.06 16.29
C ARG A 83 13.41 -5.12 17.50
N ILE A 84 12.99 -5.61 18.67
CA ILE A 84 12.85 -4.81 19.89
C ILE A 84 14.11 -4.87 20.76
N SER A 85 14.78 -6.03 20.77
CA SER A 85 16.02 -6.24 21.53
C SER A 85 17.30 -6.11 20.71
N ASN A 86 17.21 -5.86 19.39
CA ASN A 86 18.34 -5.87 18.45
C ASN A 86 19.15 -7.18 18.50
N ARG A 87 18.47 -8.33 18.67
CA ARG A 87 19.10 -9.65 18.74
C ARG A 87 18.77 -10.51 17.53
N VAL A 88 19.74 -11.32 17.14
CA VAL A 88 19.67 -12.29 16.03
C VAL A 88 19.74 -13.68 16.65
N PHE A 89 18.77 -14.53 16.31
CA PHE A 89 18.73 -15.94 16.72
C PHE A 89 19.31 -16.80 15.61
N VAL A 90 20.19 -17.72 15.98
CA VAL A 90 20.95 -18.55 15.05
C VAL A 90 20.48 -19.99 15.14
N LYS A 91 20.40 -20.68 14.01
CA LYS A 91 20.05 -22.11 13.91
C LYS A 91 21.21 -22.99 14.39
N GLY A 92 20.89 -24.07 15.11
CA GLY A 92 21.87 -25.10 15.51
C GLY A 92 22.84 -24.70 16.64
N ALA A 93 22.85 -23.43 17.07
CA ALA A 93 23.60 -23.03 18.25
C ALA A 93 22.77 -23.34 19.51
N VAL A 94 22.96 -24.54 20.05
CA VAL A 94 22.36 -24.97 21.33
C VAL A 94 23.09 -24.25 22.47
N ASN A 95 22.35 -23.70 23.44
CA ASN A 95 22.98 -23.25 24.68
C ASN A 95 23.46 -24.50 25.43
N THR A 96 24.72 -24.54 25.84
CA THR A 96 25.37 -25.68 26.53
C THR A 96 24.83 -25.95 27.95
N GLY A 97 23.58 -25.58 28.25
CA GLY A 97 22.93 -25.78 29.54
C GLY A 97 21.59 -26.48 29.34
N GLU A 98 21.52 -27.70 29.88
CA GLU A 98 20.35 -28.56 30.09
C GLU A 98 19.49 -28.84 28.85
N GLU A 99 19.82 -29.95 28.19
CA GLU A 99 18.91 -30.65 27.29
C GLU A 99 17.79 -31.32 28.10
N ASP A 100 16.78 -30.55 28.49
CA ASP A 100 15.51 -31.12 28.93
C ASP A 100 14.91 -31.92 27.76
N SER A 101 14.77 -33.25 27.92
CA SER A 101 14.40 -34.26 26.92
C SER A 101 12.99 -34.15 26.28
N GLY A 102 12.38 -32.95 26.29
CA GLY A 102 11.11 -32.66 25.65
C GLY A 102 10.89 -31.19 25.29
N LYS A 103 11.87 -30.30 25.49
CA LYS A 103 11.77 -28.88 25.12
C LYS A 103 12.68 -28.58 23.92
N ILE A 104 12.14 -27.86 22.94
CA ILE A 104 12.92 -27.38 21.78
C ILE A 104 14.09 -26.57 22.33
N PRO A 105 15.36 -26.93 22.03
CA PRO A 105 16.51 -26.29 22.62
C PRO A 105 16.49 -24.78 22.32
N PRO A 106 16.71 -23.93 23.32
CA PRO A 106 16.65 -22.48 23.12
C PRO A 106 17.77 -22.06 22.19
N SER A 107 17.42 -21.61 20.97
CA SER A 107 18.40 -21.07 20.01
C SER A 107 19.22 -19.94 20.64
N LYS A 108 20.55 -20.03 20.50
CA LYS A 108 21.46 -19.00 21.00
C LYS A 108 21.21 -17.70 20.24
N ASN A 109 21.23 -16.59 20.98
CA ASN A 109 21.03 -15.27 20.43
C ASN A 109 22.27 -14.39 20.60
N TYR A 110 22.53 -13.57 19.59
CA TYR A 110 23.65 -12.64 19.55
C TYR A 110 23.15 -11.23 19.29
N HIS A 111 23.90 -10.24 19.78
CA HIS A 111 23.59 -8.85 19.47
C HIS A 111 23.95 -8.55 18.01
N TYR A 112 23.12 -7.75 17.33
CA TYR A 112 23.28 -7.43 15.92
C TYR A 112 24.70 -6.94 15.55
N SER A 113 25.32 -6.13 16.41
CA SER A 113 26.67 -5.59 16.18
C SER A 113 27.79 -6.64 16.06
N ARG A 114 27.56 -7.87 16.54
CA ARG A 114 28.53 -8.97 16.44
C ARG A 114 28.38 -9.77 15.15
N CYS A 115 27.38 -9.50 14.33
CA CYS A 115 27.10 -10.28 13.13
C CYS A 115 27.80 -9.67 11.91
N GLN A 116 28.55 -10.49 11.17
CA GLN A 116 29.12 -10.15 9.87
C GLN A 116 28.46 -11.02 8.80
N LEU A 117 27.89 -10.39 7.76
CA LEU A 117 27.24 -11.12 6.67
C LEU A 117 28.29 -11.85 5.83
N PHE A 118 27.99 -13.08 5.44
CA PHE A 118 28.76 -13.84 4.47
C PHE A 118 28.44 -13.37 3.05
N LEU A 119 29.46 -13.10 2.23
CA LEU A 119 29.28 -12.71 0.83
C LEU A 119 29.38 -13.92 -0.10
N GLY A 120 30.26 -14.86 0.23
CA GLY A 120 30.62 -15.97 -0.65
C GLY A 120 32.08 -16.37 -0.45
N ASN A 121 32.48 -17.42 -1.16
CA ASN A 121 33.86 -17.86 -1.23
C ASN A 121 34.55 -17.16 -2.39
N TYR A 122 35.69 -16.51 -2.14
CA TYR A 122 36.49 -15.84 -3.16
C TYR A 122 37.90 -16.40 -3.18
N GLU A 123 38.49 -16.45 -4.37
CA GLU A 123 39.91 -16.74 -4.55
C GLU A 123 40.70 -15.48 -4.23
N LEU A 124 41.58 -15.58 -3.22
CA LEU A 124 42.49 -14.51 -2.87
C LEU A 124 43.88 -14.82 -3.43
N PRO A 125 44.60 -13.80 -3.91
CA PRO A 125 45.97 -14.00 -4.37
C PRO A 125 46.84 -14.49 -3.20
N PRO A 126 47.94 -15.19 -3.53
CA PRO A 126 48.82 -15.76 -2.53
C PRO A 126 49.33 -14.68 -1.58
N THR A 127 49.24 -14.99 -0.28
CA THR A 127 49.69 -14.11 0.80
C THR A 127 51.06 -14.60 1.29
N LYS A 128 51.86 -13.74 1.94
CA LYS A 128 53.20 -14.11 2.44
C LYS A 128 53.24 -15.39 3.29
N SER A 129 52.13 -15.79 3.91
CA SER A 129 52.00 -17.01 4.70
C SER A 129 51.57 -18.26 3.92
N LYS A 130 51.01 -18.12 2.71
CA LYS A 130 50.56 -19.22 1.85
C LYS A 130 50.77 -18.87 0.38
N PRO A 131 51.69 -19.56 -0.33
CA PRO A 131 52.10 -19.21 -1.69
C PRO A 131 51.08 -19.63 -2.77
N GLU A 132 50.04 -20.39 -2.42
CA GLU A 132 48.99 -20.82 -3.36
C GLU A 132 47.72 -19.95 -3.21
N PRO A 133 46.98 -19.69 -4.31
CA PRO A 133 45.68 -19.02 -4.24
C PRO A 133 44.70 -19.88 -3.44
N GLN A 134 44.16 -19.33 -2.36
CA GLN A 134 43.23 -20.03 -1.49
C GLN A 134 41.80 -19.49 -1.67
N VAL A 135 40.85 -20.41 -1.83
CA VAL A 135 39.42 -20.11 -1.73
C VAL A 135 39.09 -19.86 -0.25
N VAL A 136 38.77 -18.61 0.10
CA VAL A 136 38.50 -18.19 1.48
C VAL A 136 37.10 -17.60 1.59
N PRO A 137 36.34 -17.91 2.66
CA PRO A 137 35.06 -17.26 2.91
C PRO A 137 35.24 -15.76 3.21
N VAL A 138 34.53 -14.92 2.47
CA VAL A 138 34.58 -13.46 2.62
C VAL A 138 33.36 -12.94 3.37
N PHE A 139 33.61 -12.04 4.31
CA PHE A 139 32.60 -11.43 5.17
C PHE A 139 32.54 -9.92 4.99
N ALA A 140 31.35 -9.35 5.23
CA ALA A 140 31.14 -7.91 5.22
C ALA A 140 31.67 -7.32 6.53
N GLN A 141 32.73 -6.53 6.46
CA GLN A 141 33.21 -5.73 7.58
C GLN A 141 32.35 -4.49 7.78
N ARG A 142 31.96 -3.83 6.68
CA ARG A 142 31.08 -2.68 6.70
C ARG A 142 29.96 -2.84 5.68
N LEU A 143 28.73 -2.74 6.16
CA LEU A 143 27.53 -2.81 5.35
C LEU A 143 27.03 -1.42 5.01
N GLY A 144 26.75 -1.20 3.73
CA GLY A 144 25.97 -0.07 3.22
C GLY A 144 24.60 -0.54 2.76
N SER A 145 23.68 0.41 2.65
CA SER A 145 22.34 0.20 2.12
C SER A 145 21.95 1.36 1.23
N SER A 146 21.14 1.11 0.19
CA SER A 146 20.50 2.17 -0.57
C SER A 146 19.40 2.86 0.25
N SER A 147 18.86 3.96 -0.27
CA SER A 147 17.69 4.60 0.30
C SER A 147 16.47 3.65 0.21
N PRO A 148 15.73 3.46 1.31
CA PRO A 148 14.58 2.56 1.33
C PRO A 148 13.39 3.19 0.61
N LEU A 149 12.80 2.43 -0.30
CA LEU A 149 11.63 2.82 -1.09
C LEU A 149 10.42 1.96 -0.68
N TRP A 150 9.26 2.59 -0.59
CA TRP A 150 8.01 1.86 -0.34
C TRP A 150 7.52 1.21 -1.63
N ASN A 151 7.48 -0.11 -1.67
CA ASN A 151 6.92 -0.87 -2.77
C ASN A 151 5.44 -1.13 -2.52
N SER A 152 4.58 -0.45 -3.30
CA SER A 152 3.12 -0.55 -3.15
C SER A 152 2.58 -1.95 -3.51
N PHE A 153 3.21 -2.63 -4.48
CA PHE A 153 2.79 -3.95 -4.96
C PHE A 153 3.03 -5.02 -3.90
N PHE A 154 4.25 -5.10 -3.35
CA PHE A 154 4.59 -6.05 -2.29
C PHE A 154 4.23 -5.57 -0.88
N ARG A 155 3.74 -4.32 -0.74
CA ARG A 155 3.39 -3.67 0.54
C ARG A 155 4.51 -3.75 1.58
N ARG A 156 5.75 -3.48 1.15
CA ARG A 156 6.95 -3.55 1.98
C ARG A 156 7.95 -2.45 1.60
N TYR A 157 8.88 -2.17 2.50
CA TYR A 157 10.04 -1.33 2.20
C TYR A 157 11.13 -2.19 1.56
N ASP A 158 11.59 -1.77 0.38
CA ASP A 158 12.66 -2.42 -0.37
C ASP A 158 13.89 -1.49 -0.36
N TRP A 159 15.06 -2.08 -0.12
CA TRP A 159 16.38 -1.45 -0.32
C TRP A 159 17.40 -2.52 -0.71
N THR A 160 18.50 -2.10 -1.33
CA THR A 160 19.62 -2.96 -1.67
C THR A 160 20.69 -2.82 -0.61
N ARG A 161 21.30 -3.95 -0.23
CA ARG A 161 22.41 -4.00 0.72
C ARG A 161 23.69 -4.34 -0.02
N PHE A 162 24.80 -3.71 0.36
CA PHE A 162 26.09 -3.92 -0.27
C PHE A 162 27.22 -3.86 0.77
N ALA A 163 28.28 -4.62 0.57
CA ALA A 163 29.51 -4.48 1.33
C ALA A 163 30.31 -3.29 0.80
N THR A 164 30.73 -2.40 1.70
CA THR A 164 31.68 -1.32 1.39
C THR A 164 33.10 -1.71 1.74
N ARG A 165 33.27 -2.65 2.68
CA ARG A 165 34.56 -3.22 3.05
C ARG A 165 34.38 -4.67 3.42
N THR A 166 35.29 -5.52 2.95
CA THR A 166 35.29 -6.96 3.20
C THR A 166 36.45 -7.38 4.10
N VAL A 167 36.27 -8.49 4.79
CA VAL A 167 37.32 -9.20 5.53
C VAL A 167 37.22 -10.69 5.18
N PRO A 168 38.27 -11.30 4.61
CA PRO A 168 39.48 -10.66 4.06
C PRO A 168 39.18 -9.66 2.92
N VAL A 169 40.15 -8.77 2.64
CA VAL A 169 40.01 -7.73 1.60
C VAL A 169 40.14 -8.40 0.23
N ILE A 170 39.15 -8.20 -0.65
CA ILE A 170 39.20 -8.68 -2.03
C ILE A 170 39.98 -7.66 -2.87
N PRO A 171 41.14 -8.01 -3.47
CA PRO A 171 41.98 -7.02 -4.15
C PRO A 171 41.35 -6.41 -5.41
N HIS A 172 40.67 -7.22 -6.22
CA HIS A 172 40.08 -6.78 -7.50
C HIS A 172 38.77 -5.98 -7.34
N LEU A 173 38.12 -6.03 -6.17
CA LEU A 173 36.88 -5.29 -5.86
C LEU A 173 37.12 -4.21 -4.80
N LYS A 174 38.35 -3.72 -4.67
CA LYS A 174 38.73 -2.76 -3.64
C LYS A 174 38.14 -1.38 -3.97
N GLY A 175 37.19 -0.94 -3.15
CA GLY A 175 36.51 0.36 -3.31
C GLY A 175 35.12 0.24 -3.93
N ASP A 176 34.81 -0.90 -4.54
CA ASP A 176 33.52 -1.17 -5.14
C ASP A 176 32.47 -1.55 -4.10
N ARG A 177 31.21 -1.28 -4.45
CA ARG A 177 30.04 -1.68 -3.65
C ARG A 177 29.62 -3.07 -4.09
N ILE A 178 30.01 -4.09 -3.33
CA ILE A 178 29.68 -5.49 -3.64
C ILE A 178 28.24 -5.75 -3.19
N PRO A 179 27.29 -6.01 -4.10
CA PRO A 179 25.89 -6.25 -3.74
C PRO A 179 25.75 -7.56 -2.96
N ILE A 180 24.89 -7.55 -1.93
CA ILE A 180 24.56 -8.75 -1.16
C ILE A 180 23.07 -9.06 -1.41
N PRO A 181 22.73 -10.12 -2.15
CA PRO A 181 21.34 -10.44 -2.45
C PRO A 181 20.60 -10.82 -1.16
N TRP A 182 19.30 -10.51 -1.08
CA TRP A 182 18.44 -10.98 0.01
C TRP A 182 18.28 -12.51 -0.07
N PRO A 183 18.13 -13.22 1.06
CA PRO A 183 17.94 -14.66 1.04
C PRO A 183 16.59 -14.99 0.40
N THR A 184 16.57 -16.00 -0.47
CA THR A 184 15.34 -16.52 -1.05
C THR A 184 14.60 -17.34 0.02
N PRO A 185 13.39 -16.93 0.43
CA PRO A 185 12.63 -17.74 1.38
C PRO A 185 12.28 -19.07 0.71
N ALA A 186 12.35 -20.16 1.48
CA ALA A 186 11.81 -21.43 1.02
C ALA A 186 10.33 -21.25 0.63
N PRO A 187 9.89 -21.81 -0.50
CA PRO A 187 8.48 -21.76 -0.86
C PRO A 187 7.67 -22.40 0.28
N PRO A 188 6.49 -21.84 0.60
CA PRO A 188 5.62 -22.46 1.59
C PRO A 188 5.31 -23.90 1.15
N SER A 189 5.47 -24.85 2.07
CA SER A 189 4.98 -26.20 1.87
C SER A 189 3.45 -26.18 1.90
N TYR A 190 2.82 -26.64 0.83
CA TYR A 190 1.38 -26.83 0.78
C TYR A 190 1.07 -28.27 1.17
N PRO A 191 -0.04 -28.51 1.90
CA PRO A 191 -0.49 -29.87 2.14
C PRO A 191 -0.77 -30.57 0.81
N GLU A 192 -0.57 -31.89 0.79
CA GLU A 192 -0.97 -32.72 -0.35
C GLU A 192 -2.48 -32.62 -0.55
N PRO A 193 -2.96 -32.66 -1.81
CA PRO A 193 -4.37 -32.53 -2.10
C PRO A 193 -5.16 -33.69 -1.49
N THR A 194 -6.26 -33.34 -0.83
CA THR A 194 -7.21 -34.27 -0.22
C THR A 194 -8.24 -34.74 -1.25
N SER A 195 -9.01 -35.79 -0.95
CA SER A 195 -10.12 -36.25 -1.83
C SER A 195 -11.24 -35.22 -2.04
N TYR A 196 -11.30 -34.19 -1.19
CA TYR A 196 -12.22 -33.06 -1.32
C TYR A 196 -11.65 -31.90 -2.15
N ASP A 197 -10.37 -31.95 -2.51
CA ASP A 197 -9.74 -30.92 -3.34
C ASP A 197 -10.01 -31.17 -4.82
N THR A 198 -10.25 -30.10 -5.57
CA THR A 198 -10.50 -30.20 -7.01
C THR A 198 -9.18 -30.43 -7.76
N PRO A 199 -9.14 -31.37 -8.72
CA PRO A 199 -7.93 -31.59 -9.51
C PRO A 199 -7.65 -30.36 -10.37
N LYS A 200 -6.37 -30.11 -10.63
CA LYS A 200 -5.90 -28.94 -11.37
C LYS A 200 -6.60 -28.79 -12.73
N ASP A 201 -6.87 -29.90 -13.41
CA ASP A 201 -7.48 -29.90 -14.74
C ASP A 201 -8.90 -29.33 -14.72
N VAL A 202 -9.70 -29.68 -13.71
CA VAL A 202 -11.07 -29.17 -13.54
C VAL A 202 -11.06 -27.68 -13.16
N VAL A 203 -10.09 -27.24 -12.36
CA VAL A 203 -9.96 -25.81 -12.01
C VAL A 203 -9.50 -24.96 -13.19
N MET A 204 -8.64 -25.50 -14.05
CA MET A 204 -8.15 -24.82 -15.25
C MET A 204 -9.18 -24.82 -16.39
N GLU A 205 -10.23 -25.64 -16.31
CA GLU A 205 -11.30 -25.67 -17.31
C GLU A 205 -12.02 -24.31 -17.35
N VAL A 206 -11.91 -23.62 -18.49
CA VAL A 206 -12.57 -22.33 -18.72
C VAL A 206 -14.05 -22.55 -18.96
N THR A 207 -14.83 -22.59 -17.88
CA THR A 207 -16.29 -22.75 -17.93
C THR A 207 -17.02 -21.44 -18.27
N TYR A 208 -16.40 -20.30 -17.94
CA TYR A 208 -17.00 -19.01 -18.20
C TYR A 208 -16.88 -18.59 -19.66
N LYS A 209 -18.02 -18.59 -20.36
CA LYS A 209 -18.16 -17.96 -21.68
C LYS A 209 -18.65 -16.53 -21.45
N PRO A 210 -17.81 -15.50 -21.68
CA PRO A 210 -18.26 -14.13 -21.53
C PRO A 210 -19.43 -13.85 -22.48
N PRO A 211 -20.42 -13.04 -22.07
CA PRO A 211 -21.51 -12.66 -22.95
C PRO A 211 -20.93 -11.94 -24.19
N ALA A 212 -21.53 -12.19 -25.35
CA ALA A 212 -21.11 -11.56 -26.59
C ALA A 212 -21.38 -10.04 -26.52
N PHE A 213 -20.34 -9.26 -26.26
CA PHE A 213 -20.43 -7.81 -26.34
C PHE A 213 -20.54 -7.42 -27.82
N THR A 214 -21.73 -7.06 -28.29
CA THR A 214 -21.90 -6.54 -29.64
C THR A 214 -21.10 -5.24 -29.79
N PRO A 215 -20.10 -5.13 -30.68
CA PRO A 215 -19.24 -3.95 -30.83
C PRO A 215 -19.96 -2.74 -31.46
N SER A 216 -21.27 -2.84 -31.69
CA SER A 216 -22.09 -1.73 -32.17
C SER A 216 -22.31 -0.71 -31.06
N MET A 217 -21.73 0.48 -31.21
CA MET A 217 -22.04 1.67 -30.41
C MET A 217 -23.52 2.12 -30.48
N LYS A 218 -24.35 1.45 -31.31
CA LYS A 218 -25.80 1.66 -31.40
C LYS A 218 -26.62 0.69 -30.55
N GLY A 219 -25.98 -0.27 -29.86
CA GLY A 219 -26.65 -1.06 -28.84
C GLY A 219 -27.08 -0.13 -27.70
N LEU A 220 -28.38 -0.08 -27.41
CA LEU A 220 -28.90 0.65 -26.25
C LEU A 220 -28.17 0.12 -25.02
N ILE A 221 -27.36 0.97 -24.36
CA ILE A 221 -26.89 0.68 -23.00
C ILE A 221 -28.16 0.30 -22.22
N PRO A 222 -28.22 -0.90 -21.63
CA PRO A 222 -29.42 -1.35 -20.95
C PRO A 222 -29.77 -0.30 -19.91
N ARG A 223 -30.96 0.29 -20.04
CA ARG A 223 -31.41 1.32 -19.11
C ARG A 223 -31.69 0.62 -17.79
N PRO A 224 -31.14 1.11 -16.67
CA PRO A 224 -31.50 0.53 -15.38
C PRO A 224 -33.01 0.65 -15.20
N PRO A 225 -33.67 -0.40 -14.69
CA PRO A 225 -35.10 -0.35 -14.44
C PRO A 225 -35.41 0.75 -13.44
N SER A 226 -36.57 1.38 -13.61
CA SER A 226 -37.11 2.28 -12.58
C SER A 226 -37.26 1.53 -11.25
N GLU A 227 -36.99 2.20 -10.13
CA GLU A 227 -37.20 1.69 -8.77
C GLU A 227 -38.55 0.97 -8.56
N PRO A 228 -39.71 1.48 -9.02
CA PRO A 228 -40.97 0.74 -8.91
C PRO A 228 -40.99 -0.57 -9.71
N ALA A 229 -40.31 -0.65 -10.85
CA ALA A 229 -40.20 -1.88 -11.63
C ALA A 229 -39.30 -2.92 -10.93
N PHE A 230 -38.23 -2.47 -10.29
CA PHE A 230 -37.38 -3.32 -9.44
C PHE A 230 -38.15 -3.86 -8.23
N LEU A 231 -38.85 -2.98 -7.49
CA LEU A 231 -39.64 -3.39 -6.33
C LEU A 231 -40.77 -4.35 -6.72
N ARG A 232 -41.50 -4.10 -7.81
CA ARG A 232 -42.52 -5.03 -8.31
C ARG A 232 -41.95 -6.41 -8.63
N ALA A 233 -40.73 -6.48 -9.18
CA ALA A 233 -40.10 -7.75 -9.49
C ALA A 233 -39.62 -8.51 -8.24
N LEU A 234 -39.18 -7.78 -7.21
CA LEU A 234 -38.81 -8.34 -5.92
C LEU A 234 -40.01 -8.95 -5.20
N TYR A 235 -41.15 -8.24 -5.24
CA TYR A 235 -42.37 -8.64 -4.52
C TYR A 235 -43.30 -9.56 -5.35
N ASN A 236 -43.17 -9.60 -6.68
CA ASN A 236 -43.97 -10.47 -7.57
C ASN A 236 -43.05 -11.38 -8.41
N PRO A 237 -42.42 -12.40 -7.81
CA PRO A 237 -41.47 -13.29 -8.49
C PRO A 237 -42.12 -14.19 -9.56
N HIS A 238 -43.44 -14.33 -9.54
CA HIS A 238 -44.21 -15.17 -10.47
C HIS A 238 -44.50 -14.49 -11.82
N GLN A 239 -44.26 -13.18 -11.93
CA GLN A 239 -44.45 -12.46 -13.20
C GLN A 239 -43.18 -12.57 -14.05
N PRO A 240 -43.30 -12.71 -15.39
CA PRO A 240 -42.15 -12.79 -16.28
C PRO A 240 -41.29 -11.55 -16.13
N LYS A 241 -40.03 -11.77 -15.75
CA LYS A 241 -39.02 -10.73 -15.57
C LYS A 241 -38.82 -10.01 -16.90
N LYS A 242 -39.13 -8.71 -16.94
CA LYS A 242 -38.76 -7.81 -18.07
C LYS A 242 -37.29 -7.34 -17.99
N PHE A 243 -36.46 -8.02 -17.20
CA PHE A 243 -35.05 -7.65 -17.08
C PHE A 243 -34.26 -8.42 -18.12
N ASP A 244 -33.45 -7.69 -18.85
CA ASP A 244 -32.48 -8.27 -19.75
C ASP A 244 -31.36 -8.89 -18.91
N GLU A 245 -31.32 -10.22 -18.82
CA GLU A 245 -30.29 -10.96 -18.05
C GLU A 245 -28.88 -10.71 -18.61
N SER A 246 -28.78 -10.20 -19.84
CA SER A 246 -27.52 -9.81 -20.47
C SER A 246 -26.98 -8.46 -19.99
N ALA A 247 -27.75 -7.69 -19.20
CA ALA A 247 -27.36 -6.37 -18.74
C ALA A 247 -26.27 -6.44 -17.64
N PRO A 248 -25.22 -5.61 -17.72
CA PRO A 248 -24.16 -5.56 -16.72
C PRO A 248 -24.71 -5.13 -15.36
N VAL A 249 -24.41 -5.91 -14.32
CA VAL A 249 -24.84 -5.70 -12.93
C VAL A 249 -24.44 -4.31 -12.41
N GLU A 250 -23.32 -3.77 -12.90
CA GLU A 250 -22.80 -2.46 -12.54
C GLU A 250 -23.78 -1.31 -12.84
N SER A 251 -24.65 -1.49 -13.85
CA SER A 251 -25.69 -0.50 -14.18
C SER A 251 -26.74 -0.37 -13.06
N TYR A 252 -27.01 -1.45 -12.34
CA TYR A 252 -27.93 -1.50 -11.20
C TYR A 252 -27.26 -1.01 -9.92
N LEU A 253 -25.96 -1.26 -9.75
CA LEU A 253 -25.19 -0.93 -8.55
C LEU A 253 -24.48 0.41 -8.60
N PHE A 254 -24.60 1.20 -9.68
CA PHE A 254 -23.80 2.43 -9.83
C PHE A 254 -23.96 3.42 -8.66
N ARG A 255 -25.15 3.48 -8.03
CA ARG A 255 -25.41 4.32 -6.86
C ARG A 255 -24.64 3.86 -5.61
N GLU A 256 -24.38 2.56 -5.50
CA GLU A 256 -23.65 1.93 -4.40
C GLU A 256 -22.14 1.92 -4.65
N LEU A 257 -21.74 1.71 -5.91
CA LEU A 257 -20.34 1.80 -6.37
C LEU A 257 -19.83 3.24 -6.42
N ALA A 258 -20.71 4.23 -6.51
CA ALA A 258 -20.34 5.64 -6.40
C ALA A 258 -19.72 5.91 -5.02
N ASN A 259 -18.53 6.52 -5.02
CA ASN A 259 -17.71 6.71 -3.82
C ASN A 259 -18.54 7.17 -2.60
N PRO A 260 -18.70 6.34 -1.55
CA PRO A 260 -19.56 6.65 -0.40
C PRO A 260 -19.09 7.89 0.37
N HIS A 261 -17.80 8.24 0.30
CA HIS A 261 -17.27 9.46 0.88
C HIS A 261 -17.76 10.72 0.18
N SER A 262 -18.17 10.65 -1.10
CA SER A 262 -18.74 11.79 -1.80
C SER A 262 -20.13 12.15 -1.25
N ARG A 263 -20.97 11.15 -0.96
CA ARG A 263 -22.29 11.32 -0.35
C ARG A 263 -22.16 11.76 1.11
N ALA A 264 -21.31 11.11 1.89
CA ALA A 264 -21.06 11.48 3.29
C ALA A 264 -20.52 12.92 3.41
N LYS A 265 -19.54 13.32 2.57
CA LYS A 265 -19.02 14.70 2.56
C LYS A 265 -20.05 15.72 2.08
N LYS A 266 -20.93 15.38 1.13
CA LYS A 266 -22.03 16.26 0.70
C LYS A 266 -23.05 16.45 1.81
N LEU A 267 -23.41 15.38 2.51
CA LEU A 267 -24.31 15.41 3.66
C LEU A 267 -23.71 16.17 4.85
N ALA A 268 -22.42 15.97 5.15
CA ALA A 268 -21.72 16.74 6.18
C ALA A 268 -21.68 18.24 5.85
N ARG A 269 -21.36 18.61 4.59
CA ARG A 269 -21.41 20.01 4.14
C ARG A 269 -22.81 20.60 4.25
N TRP A 270 -23.84 19.85 3.86
CA TRP A 270 -25.23 20.30 3.98
C TRP A 270 -25.64 20.49 5.44
N LYS A 271 -25.31 19.55 6.33
CA LYS A 271 -25.56 19.66 7.78
C LYS A 271 -24.84 20.87 8.40
N MET A 272 -23.56 21.07 8.08
CA MET A 272 -22.79 22.23 8.53
C MET A 272 -23.42 23.54 8.06
N TRP A 273 -23.89 23.60 6.81
CA TRP A 273 -24.58 24.78 6.27
C TRP A 273 -25.90 25.06 6.99
N GLN A 274 -26.72 24.04 7.25
CA GLN A 274 -27.97 24.20 8.02
C GLN A 274 -27.69 24.67 9.45
N PHE A 275 -26.66 24.12 10.09
CA PHE A 275 -26.23 24.53 11.43
C PHE A 275 -25.81 26.00 11.45
N GLN A 276 -24.99 26.44 10.48
CA GLN A 276 -24.58 27.84 10.35
C GLN A 276 -25.77 28.78 10.13
N LYS A 277 -26.73 28.40 9.26
CA LYS A 277 -27.95 29.19 9.04
C LYS A 277 -28.75 29.38 10.33
N LYS A 278 -28.93 28.30 11.09
CA LYS A 278 -29.67 28.32 12.36
C LYS A 278 -28.94 29.16 13.41
N ALA A 279 -27.64 28.95 13.58
CA ALA A 279 -26.82 29.71 14.53
C ALA A 279 -26.82 31.22 14.22
N ARG A 280 -26.79 31.61 12.93
CA ARG A 280 -26.90 33.03 12.52
C ARG A 280 -28.24 33.63 12.89
N LEU A 281 -29.34 32.90 12.69
CA LEU A 281 -30.68 33.35 13.08
C LEU A 281 -30.80 33.51 14.60
N GLU A 282 -30.28 32.55 15.38
CA GLU A 282 -30.24 32.63 16.84
C GLU A 282 -29.40 33.83 17.33
N HIS A 283 -28.28 34.12 16.67
CA HIS A 283 -27.46 35.30 16.96
C HIS A 283 -28.23 36.61 16.72
N LEU A 284 -28.88 36.74 15.55
CA LEU A 284 -29.69 37.92 15.24
C LEU A 284 -30.87 38.08 16.21
N PHE A 285 -31.47 36.97 16.65
CA PHE A 285 -32.49 37.01 17.70
C PHE A 285 -31.92 37.52 19.02
N ALA A 286 -30.76 37.03 19.45
CA ALA A 286 -30.13 37.48 20.68
C ALA A 286 -29.78 38.98 20.62
N GLU A 287 -29.21 39.45 19.51
CA GLU A 287 -28.88 40.86 19.29
C GLU A 287 -30.13 41.76 19.33
N ALA A 288 -31.21 41.33 18.69
CA ALA A 288 -32.46 42.07 18.65
C ALA A 288 -33.19 42.08 20.00
N THR A 289 -33.15 40.98 20.76
CA THR A 289 -33.73 40.93 22.12
C THR A 289 -32.93 41.73 23.14
N ASN A 290 -31.61 41.87 22.93
CA ASN A 290 -30.78 42.71 23.79
C ASN A 290 -30.98 44.21 23.50
N ASN A 291 -31.37 44.56 22.26
CA ASN A 291 -31.56 45.94 21.79
C ASN A 291 -33.03 46.26 21.50
N LEU A 292 -33.88 46.23 22.52
CA LEU A 292 -35.32 46.41 22.34
C LEU A 292 -35.70 47.83 21.89
N ARG A 293 -34.97 48.88 22.30
CA ARG A 293 -35.20 50.30 21.89
C ARG A 293 -36.70 50.69 21.85
N GLY A 294 -37.46 50.27 22.87
CA GLY A 294 -38.90 50.55 22.99
C GLY A 294 -39.86 49.63 22.19
N ARG A 295 -39.34 48.66 21.43
CA ARG A 295 -40.11 47.67 20.65
C ARG A 295 -40.52 46.48 21.51
N ASN A 296 -41.59 45.80 21.11
CA ASN A 296 -41.97 44.53 21.72
C ASN A 296 -40.95 43.42 21.36
N PRO A 297 -40.55 42.52 22.27
CA PRO A 297 -39.67 41.37 21.95
C PRO A 297 -40.16 40.52 20.78
N ARG A 298 -41.48 40.48 20.53
CA ARG A 298 -42.06 39.78 19.37
C ARG A 298 -41.74 40.50 18.05
N GLU A 299 -41.80 41.83 18.04
CA GLU A 299 -41.49 42.67 16.87
C GLU A 299 -39.99 42.63 16.57
N ALA A 300 -39.15 42.72 17.60
CA ALA A 300 -37.69 42.61 17.45
C ALA A 300 -37.25 41.26 16.83
N ARG A 301 -37.90 40.15 17.22
CA ARG A 301 -37.67 38.83 16.59
C ARG A 301 -38.18 38.77 15.15
N ALA A 302 -39.30 39.42 14.84
CA ALA A 302 -39.83 39.46 13.48
C ALA A 302 -38.89 40.24 12.54
N GLU A 303 -38.37 41.38 13.00
CA GLU A 303 -37.37 42.17 12.27
C GLU A 303 -36.06 41.41 12.06
N ALA A 304 -35.55 40.73 13.09
CA ALA A 304 -34.36 39.89 12.99
C ALA A 304 -34.55 38.72 12.01
N ALA A 305 -35.74 38.10 12.00
CA ALA A 305 -36.07 37.05 11.03
C ALA A 305 -36.15 37.60 9.60
N TRP A 306 -36.63 38.84 9.43
CA TRP A 306 -36.66 39.51 8.13
C TRP A 306 -35.24 39.86 7.64
N GLN A 307 -34.40 40.42 8.50
CA GLN A 307 -32.99 40.71 8.20
C GLN A 307 -32.23 39.44 7.81
N TRP A 308 -32.43 38.35 8.56
CA TRP A 308 -31.86 37.05 8.22
C TRP A 308 -32.27 36.58 6.82
N ARG A 309 -33.54 36.72 6.44
CA ARG A 309 -34.01 36.35 5.08
C ARG A 309 -33.33 37.18 3.99
N GLN A 310 -33.06 38.47 4.24
CA GLN A 310 -32.34 39.33 3.31
C GLN A 310 -30.86 38.92 3.20
N GLU A 311 -30.18 38.74 4.33
CA GLU A 311 -28.80 38.23 4.35
C GLU A 311 -28.66 36.92 3.59
N MET A 312 -29.62 36.00 3.74
CA MET A 312 -29.60 34.73 3.03
C MET A 312 -29.74 34.89 1.52
N LYS A 313 -30.61 35.80 1.05
CA LYS A 313 -30.77 36.10 -0.38
C LYS A 313 -29.50 36.72 -0.96
N GLU A 314 -28.91 37.69 -0.27
CA GLU A 314 -27.67 38.33 -0.68
C GLU A 314 -26.50 37.33 -0.76
N GLN A 315 -26.39 36.42 0.23
CA GLN A 315 -25.38 35.37 0.20
C GLN A 315 -25.59 34.39 -0.97
N GLU A 316 -26.84 34.03 -1.28
CA GLU A 316 -27.16 33.16 -2.41
C GLU A 316 -26.81 33.83 -3.74
N GLU A 317 -27.11 35.12 -3.90
CA GLU A 317 -26.73 35.91 -5.07
C GLU A 317 -25.21 36.10 -5.18
N ALA A 318 -24.52 36.39 -4.07
CA ALA A 318 -23.07 36.51 -4.03
C ALA A 318 -22.39 35.19 -4.39
N LEU A 319 -22.86 34.06 -3.86
CA LEU A 319 -22.37 32.73 -4.23
C LEU A 319 -22.65 32.41 -5.70
N ARG A 320 -23.82 32.80 -6.23
CA ARG A 320 -24.16 32.65 -7.66
C ARG A 320 -23.20 33.47 -8.52
N LYS A 321 -22.94 34.73 -8.18
CA LYS A 321 -21.96 35.61 -8.85
C LYS A 321 -20.54 35.05 -8.74
N GLN A 322 -20.12 34.56 -7.57
CA GLN A 322 -18.80 33.92 -7.40
C GLN A 322 -18.66 32.64 -8.22
N ARG A 323 -19.71 31.79 -8.27
CA ARG A 323 -19.71 30.60 -9.12
C ARG A 323 -19.65 30.97 -10.60
N TRP A 324 -20.31 32.05 -11.00
CA TRP A 324 -20.22 32.55 -12.37
C TRP A 324 -18.81 33.08 -12.68
N LYS A 325 -18.21 33.89 -11.80
CA LYS A 325 -16.82 34.36 -11.94
C LYS A 325 -15.80 33.20 -11.94
N ARG A 326 -15.99 32.18 -11.11
CA ARG A 326 -15.14 30.97 -11.05
C ARG A 326 -15.38 30.00 -12.20
N ARG A 327 -16.49 30.12 -12.93
CA ARG A 327 -16.75 29.37 -14.16
C ARG A 327 -15.88 30.00 -15.24
N ASN A 328 -14.57 29.75 -15.15
CA ASN A 328 -13.54 30.39 -15.95
C ASN A 328 -13.82 30.09 -17.45
N PRO A 329 -14.29 31.08 -18.22
CA PRO A 329 -14.60 30.88 -19.63
C PRO A 329 -13.35 30.50 -20.41
N GLU A 330 -12.19 31.00 -19.99
CA GLU A 330 -10.88 30.69 -20.57
C GLU A 330 -10.52 29.21 -20.37
N ALA A 331 -10.69 28.66 -19.17
CA ALA A 331 -10.43 27.24 -18.92
C ALA A 331 -11.42 26.31 -19.65
N MET A 332 -12.64 26.77 -19.91
CA MET A 332 -13.62 26.08 -20.76
C MET A 332 -13.17 26.09 -22.23
N LEU A 333 -12.76 27.25 -22.75
CA LEU A 333 -12.24 27.42 -24.11
C LEU A 333 -10.95 26.61 -24.31
N GLU A 334 -10.01 26.64 -23.37
CA GLU A 334 -8.80 25.80 -23.38
C GLU A 334 -9.14 24.31 -23.39
N ARG A 335 -10.12 23.87 -22.60
CA ARG A 335 -10.58 22.47 -22.63
C ARG A 335 -11.22 22.10 -23.96
N GLN A 336 -11.95 23.02 -24.57
CA GLN A 336 -12.55 22.82 -25.89
C GLN A 336 -11.46 22.75 -26.97
N ALA A 337 -10.49 23.66 -26.96
CA ALA A 337 -9.33 23.66 -27.85
C ALA A 337 -8.48 22.40 -27.70
N ARG A 338 -8.22 21.95 -26.46
CA ARG A 338 -7.51 20.67 -26.23
C ARG A 338 -8.31 19.47 -26.76
N ARG A 339 -9.64 19.50 -26.67
CA ARG A 339 -10.50 18.45 -27.21
C ARG A 339 -10.50 18.43 -28.74
N THR A 340 -10.56 19.58 -29.40
CA THR A 340 -10.49 19.68 -30.87
C THR A 340 -9.12 19.26 -31.37
N ALA A 341 -8.03 19.78 -30.77
CA ALA A 341 -6.66 19.40 -31.11
C ALA A 341 -6.42 17.89 -30.94
N ARG A 342 -6.96 17.26 -29.89
CA ARG A 342 -6.86 15.80 -29.71
C ARG A 342 -7.64 15.02 -30.77
N LYS A 343 -8.80 15.50 -31.19
CA LYS A 343 -9.59 14.87 -32.27
C LYS A 343 -8.86 14.98 -33.60
N GLU A 344 -8.33 16.16 -33.92
CA GLU A 344 -7.53 16.40 -35.12
C GLU A 344 -6.26 15.54 -35.13
N ALA A 345 -5.54 15.46 -34.01
CA ALA A 345 -4.35 14.62 -33.89
C ALA A 345 -4.69 13.13 -34.11
N LYS A 346 -5.80 12.64 -33.57
CA LYS A 346 -6.27 11.27 -33.82
C LYS A 346 -6.69 11.05 -35.27
N GLN A 347 -7.33 12.04 -35.89
CA GLN A 347 -7.70 11.97 -37.30
C GLN A 347 -6.46 11.96 -38.19
N ARG A 348 -5.47 12.79 -37.91
CA ARG A 348 -4.14 12.77 -38.55
C ARG A 348 -3.49 11.41 -38.38
N GLN A 349 -3.42 10.87 -37.16
CA GLN A 349 -2.89 9.53 -36.90
C GLN A 349 -3.62 8.44 -37.69
N ARG A 350 -4.94 8.54 -37.81
CA ARG A 350 -5.75 7.61 -38.59
C ARG A 350 -5.45 7.72 -40.09
N LEU A 351 -5.31 8.94 -40.61
CA LEU A 351 -4.94 9.18 -42.01
C LEU A 351 -3.52 8.71 -42.31
N THR A 352 -2.56 8.97 -41.42
CA THR A 352 -1.18 8.46 -41.55
C THR A 352 -1.12 6.93 -41.43
N ALA A 353 -1.98 6.33 -40.62
CA ALA A 353 -2.08 4.86 -40.50
C ALA A 353 -2.88 4.23 -41.66
N MET A 354 -3.65 5.02 -42.42
CA MET A 354 -4.33 4.61 -43.64
C MET A 354 -3.43 4.68 -44.89
N VAL A 355 -2.14 4.97 -44.71
CA VAL A 355 -1.15 4.72 -45.77
C VAL A 355 -1.04 3.21 -45.92
N LEU A 356 -1.33 2.69 -47.13
CA LEU A 356 -1.19 1.28 -47.42
C LEU A 356 0.25 0.85 -47.13
N LYS A 357 0.41 -0.31 -46.50
CA LYS A 357 1.72 -0.95 -46.43
C LYS A 357 2.05 -1.49 -47.82
N ASP A 358 3.30 -1.38 -48.22
CA ASP A 358 3.79 -1.99 -49.45
C ASP A 358 3.66 -3.51 -49.32
N GLU A 359 2.69 -4.08 -50.03
CA GLU A 359 2.51 -5.53 -50.18
C GLU A 359 3.01 -5.94 -51.57
N PRO A 360 3.56 -7.16 -51.73
CA PRO A 360 4.26 -7.59 -52.95
C PRO A 360 3.41 -7.58 -54.24
N ASN A 361 2.09 -7.40 -54.13
CA ASN A 361 1.16 -7.35 -55.25
C ASN A 361 0.72 -5.91 -55.63
N GLN A 362 1.29 -4.87 -55.01
CA GLN A 362 1.02 -3.49 -55.39
C GLN A 362 1.86 -3.09 -56.62
N VAL A 363 1.19 -2.90 -57.75
CA VAL A 363 1.79 -2.37 -58.98
C VAL A 363 1.65 -0.85 -58.94
N ILE A 364 2.74 -0.13 -58.69
CA ILE A 364 2.80 1.33 -58.87
C ILE A 364 3.02 1.59 -60.37
N PRO A 365 2.13 2.32 -61.07
CA PRO A 365 2.34 2.70 -62.46
C PRO A 365 3.66 3.47 -62.62
N LYS A 366 4.44 3.11 -63.64
CA LYS A 366 5.79 3.66 -63.88
C LYS A 366 5.81 5.18 -64.06
N ASP A 367 4.68 5.79 -64.40
CA ASP A 367 4.55 7.22 -64.66
C ASP A 367 4.56 8.09 -63.37
N MET A 368 4.60 7.49 -62.18
CA MET A 368 4.56 8.20 -60.88
C MET A 368 5.85 8.06 -60.04
N LEU A 369 6.96 7.58 -60.63
CA LEU A 369 8.24 7.35 -59.95
C LEU A 369 9.35 8.35 -60.32
N ASP A 370 8.98 9.55 -60.78
CA ASP A 370 9.92 10.65 -61.08
C ASP A 370 10.26 11.52 -59.86
#